data_AF-A0A370D9L5-F1
#
_entry.id   AF-A0A370D9L5-F1
#
_cell.length_a   1.000
_cell.length_b   1.000
_cell.length_c   1.000
_cell.angle_alpha   90.00
_cell.angle_beta   90.00
_cell.angle_gamma   90.00
#
_symmetry.space_group_name_H-M   'P 1'
#
loop_
_entity.id
_entity.type
_entity.pdbx_description
1 polymer ?
#
loop_
_entity_poly.entity_id
_entity_poly.type
_entity_poly.pdbx_seq_one_letter_code
_entity_poly.pdbx_strand_id
1 'polypeptide(L)'
;MNNKLLSFLADEALASGFKPKSTSRTFKISENKDAEGVLYGSVYCVAVILSADEQVELENEAISKNSLKTKIKNIKRIKIENNNELIPLYWGKDAAVGYRLYRHILNKKPKAGCIGLRFYKSLQDKDLILASLPVNDFKGFEEHMENKYPPMLYNVKRSSIHFFT
;
A
#
# COMPACT_ATOMS: atom_id res chain seq x y z
N MET A 1 4.41 -10.51 -13.46
CA MET A 1 3.28 -9.86 -12.77
C MET A 1 3.68 -8.53 -12.12
N ASN A 2 4.84 -8.42 -11.47
CA ASN A 2 5.23 -7.25 -10.66
C ASN A 2 5.26 -5.90 -11.39
N ASN A 3 5.71 -5.85 -12.64
CA ASN A 3 5.72 -4.58 -13.40
C ASN A 3 4.31 -4.07 -13.73
N LYS A 4 3.29 -4.94 -13.73
CA LYS A 4 1.93 -4.56 -14.15
C LYS A 4 1.25 -3.66 -13.12
N LEU A 5 1.41 -3.95 -11.82
CA LEU A 5 0.89 -3.07 -10.78
C LEU A 5 1.60 -1.71 -10.80
N LEU A 6 2.92 -1.69 -11.07
CA LEU A 6 3.65 -0.44 -11.22
C LEU A 6 3.17 0.38 -12.43
N SER A 7 2.97 -0.26 -13.58
CA SER A 7 2.39 0.38 -14.78
C SER A 7 0.99 0.93 -14.48
N PHE A 8 0.12 0.14 -13.85
CA PHE A 8 -1.20 0.59 -13.41
C PHE A 8 -1.12 1.85 -12.53
N LEU A 9 -0.20 1.90 -11.57
CA LEU A 9 -0.01 3.09 -10.74
C LEU A 9 0.45 4.30 -11.57
N ALA A 10 1.35 4.09 -12.52
CA ALA A 10 1.85 5.17 -13.38
C ALA A 10 0.74 5.74 -14.27
N ASP A 11 -0.07 4.87 -14.88
CA ASP A 11 -1.21 5.26 -15.72
C ASP A 11 -2.26 6.01 -14.89
N GLU A 12 -2.57 5.52 -13.69
CA GLU A 12 -3.52 6.16 -12.78
C GLU A 12 -3.04 7.53 -12.28
N ALA A 13 -1.73 7.66 -12.00
CA ALA A 13 -1.12 8.94 -11.66
C ALA A 13 -1.29 9.96 -12.79
N LEU A 14 -0.93 9.58 -14.01
CA LEU A 14 -1.04 10.44 -15.19
C LEU A 14 -2.49 10.83 -15.48
N ALA A 15 -3.42 9.87 -15.44
CA ALA A 15 -4.84 10.10 -15.67
C ALA A 15 -5.47 11.06 -14.64
N SER A 16 -4.86 11.17 -13.46
CA SER A 16 -5.36 11.99 -12.34
C SER A 16 -4.55 13.27 -12.13
N GLY A 17 -3.69 13.64 -13.10
CA GLY A 17 -2.92 14.88 -13.08
C GLY A 17 -1.64 14.85 -12.24
N PHE A 18 -1.29 13.69 -11.66
CA PHE A 18 -0.03 13.48 -10.97
C PHE A 18 1.07 13.09 -11.96
N LYS A 19 2.32 13.37 -11.60
CA LYS A 19 3.48 13.11 -12.45
C LYS A 19 4.40 12.10 -11.79
N PRO A 20 4.55 10.88 -12.35
CA PRO A 20 5.60 9.96 -11.96
C PRO A 20 6.97 10.66 -11.97
N LYS A 21 7.83 10.32 -11.01
CA LYS A 21 9.14 10.95 -10.83
C LYS A 21 10.27 9.94 -10.84
N SER A 22 11.44 10.42 -11.24
CA SER A 22 12.70 9.70 -11.11
C SER A 22 13.07 9.51 -9.64
N THR A 23 13.68 8.37 -9.34
CA THR A 23 14.34 8.07 -8.05
C THR A 23 15.79 8.53 -7.99
N SER A 24 16.28 9.22 -9.02
CA SER A 24 17.63 9.78 -9.08
C SER A 24 17.59 11.24 -9.50
N ARG A 25 18.47 12.06 -8.90
CA ARG A 25 18.61 13.48 -9.19
C ARG A 25 19.99 13.98 -8.79
N THR A 26 20.55 14.89 -9.59
CA THR A 26 21.68 15.75 -9.20
C THR A 26 21.14 17.09 -8.70
N PHE A 27 21.65 17.57 -7.57
CA PHE A 27 21.29 18.87 -7.02
C PHE A 27 22.53 19.52 -6.39
N LYS A 28 22.54 20.86 -6.32
CA LYS A 28 23.56 21.61 -5.56
C LYS A 28 22.93 22.14 -4.28
N ILE A 29 23.58 21.86 -3.15
CA ILE A 29 23.15 22.33 -1.82
C ILE A 29 23.09 23.87 -1.78
N SER A 30 24.04 24.54 -2.43
CA SER A 30 24.09 26.01 -2.49
C SER A 30 22.90 26.66 -3.20
N GLU A 31 22.22 25.93 -4.09
CA GLU A 31 21.11 26.41 -4.92
C GLU A 31 19.74 25.96 -4.38
N ASN A 32 19.69 25.05 -3.41
CA ASN A 32 18.46 24.46 -2.86
C ASN A 32 18.56 24.32 -1.34
N LYS A 33 18.70 25.45 -0.64
CA LYS A 33 18.91 25.47 0.81
C LYS A 33 17.70 24.93 1.60
N ASP A 34 16.49 25.06 1.05
CA ASP A 34 15.22 24.69 1.69
C ASP A 34 14.39 23.70 0.85
N ALA A 35 15.00 22.96 -0.08
CA ALA A 35 14.24 21.99 -0.87
C ALA A 35 13.69 20.88 0.03
N GLU A 36 12.35 20.77 0.10
CA GLU A 36 11.67 19.65 0.73
C GLU A 36 12.02 18.35 0.02
N GLY A 37 13.05 17.65 0.54
CA GLY A 37 13.49 16.35 0.06
C GLY A 37 14.44 16.40 -1.15
N VAL A 38 15.55 15.66 -1.04
CA VAL A 38 16.48 15.43 -2.16
C VAL A 38 15.81 14.63 -3.29
N LEU A 39 14.93 13.70 -2.91
CA LEU A 39 14.12 12.86 -3.78
C LEU A 39 12.65 12.98 -3.40
N TYR A 40 11.76 12.72 -4.36
CA TYR A 40 10.33 12.68 -4.13
C TYR A 40 9.94 11.50 -3.24
N GLY A 41 8.92 11.70 -2.39
CA GLY A 41 8.23 10.59 -1.74
C GLY A 41 7.46 9.75 -2.74
N SER A 42 7.05 8.55 -2.32
CA SER A 42 6.33 7.60 -3.16
C SER A 42 5.06 7.12 -2.51
N VAL A 43 4.08 6.77 -3.34
CA VAL A 43 2.90 6.01 -2.94
C VAL A 43 3.18 4.53 -3.22
N TYR A 44 2.83 3.66 -2.30
CA TYR A 44 2.99 2.22 -2.44
C TYR A 44 1.69 1.47 -2.14
N CYS A 45 1.54 0.33 -2.80
CA CYS A 45 0.41 -0.59 -2.67
C CYS A 45 0.89 -1.93 -2.11
N VAL A 46 0.09 -2.52 -1.22
CA VAL A 46 0.11 -3.96 -0.98
C VAL A 46 -1.21 -4.55 -1.46
N ALA A 47 -1.12 -5.52 -2.36
CA ALA A 47 -2.30 -6.18 -2.94
C ALA A 47 -2.11 -7.70 -2.99
N VAL A 48 -3.22 -8.43 -3.18
CA VAL A 48 -3.23 -9.89 -3.22
C VAL A 48 -4.32 -10.40 -4.18
N ILE A 49 -4.15 -11.62 -4.67
CA ILE A 49 -5.20 -12.37 -5.40
C ILE A 49 -5.74 -13.44 -4.45
N LEU A 50 -7.07 -13.49 -4.29
CA LEU A 50 -7.74 -14.46 -3.42
C LEU A 50 -9.01 -14.98 -4.11
N SER A 51 -9.28 -16.27 -3.93
CA SER A 51 -10.57 -16.90 -4.22
C SER A 51 -11.69 -16.34 -3.32
N ALA A 52 -12.94 -16.69 -3.60
CA ALA A 52 -14.08 -16.21 -2.82
C ALA A 52 -13.99 -16.63 -1.34
N ASP A 53 -13.61 -17.87 -1.06
CA ASP A 53 -13.52 -18.40 0.30
C ASP A 53 -12.38 -17.75 1.08
N GLU A 54 -11.21 -17.58 0.45
CA GLU A 54 -10.06 -16.91 1.06
C GLU A 54 -10.33 -15.43 1.37
N GLN A 55 -11.17 -14.77 0.57
CA GLN A 55 -11.59 -13.40 0.85
C GLN A 55 -12.44 -13.30 2.13
N VAL A 56 -13.38 -14.25 2.32
CA VAL A 56 -14.21 -14.32 3.52
C VAL A 56 -13.34 -14.63 4.73
N GLU A 57 -12.37 -15.55 4.60
CA GLU A 57 -11.41 -15.86 5.65
C GLU A 57 -10.62 -14.62 6.08
N LEU A 58 -10.03 -13.89 5.12
CA LEU A 58 -9.28 -12.67 5.41
C LEU A 58 -10.14 -11.56 6.02
N GLU A 59 -11.38 -11.39 5.55
CA GLU A 59 -12.31 -10.41 6.14
C GLU A 59 -12.61 -10.74 7.60
N ASN A 60 -12.93 -11.99 7.90
CA ASN A 60 -13.21 -12.43 9.28
C ASN A 60 -11.98 -12.25 10.18
N GLU A 61 -10.79 -12.59 9.69
CA GLU A 61 -9.55 -12.36 10.43
C GLU A 61 -9.32 -10.85 10.67
N ALA A 62 -9.50 -10.00 9.66
CA ALA A 62 -9.34 -8.55 9.79
C ALA A 62 -10.33 -7.93 10.79
N ILE A 63 -11.57 -8.43 10.84
CA ILE A 63 -12.59 -8.06 11.84
C ILE A 63 -12.10 -8.45 13.23
N SER A 64 -11.66 -9.70 13.42
CA SER A 64 -11.19 -10.21 14.73
C SER A 64 -10.00 -9.41 15.28
N LYS A 65 -9.16 -8.89 14.39
CA LYS A 65 -7.99 -8.05 14.72
C LYS A 65 -8.30 -6.55 14.82
N ASN A 66 -9.57 -6.15 14.67
CA ASN A 66 -10.03 -4.76 14.64
C ASN A 66 -9.25 -3.88 13.62
N SER A 67 -9.06 -4.43 12.42
CA SER A 67 -8.17 -3.90 11.38
C SER A 67 -8.84 -3.80 10.00
N LEU A 68 -10.07 -4.28 9.87
CA LEU A 68 -10.88 -4.11 8.67
C LEU A 68 -11.21 -2.63 8.46
N LYS A 69 -10.88 -2.10 7.28
CA LYS A 69 -11.25 -0.75 6.81
C LYS A 69 -12.47 -0.82 5.90
N THR A 70 -12.45 -1.73 4.94
CA THR A 70 -13.47 -1.84 3.89
C THR A 70 -13.88 -3.30 3.72
N LYS A 71 -15.19 -3.55 3.77
CA LYS A 71 -15.75 -4.89 3.54
C LYS A 71 -15.53 -5.32 2.08
N ILE A 72 -15.30 -6.61 1.84
CA ILE A 72 -15.01 -7.20 0.55
C ILE A 72 -16.04 -6.82 -0.53
N LYS A 73 -17.32 -6.79 -0.17
CA LYS A 73 -18.41 -6.40 -1.10
C LYS A 73 -18.31 -4.96 -1.62
N ASN A 74 -17.57 -4.10 -0.91
CA ASN A 74 -17.36 -2.69 -1.24
C ASN A 74 -15.95 -2.44 -1.81
N ILE A 75 -15.09 -3.46 -1.92
CA ILE A 75 -13.76 -3.32 -2.47
C ILE A 75 -13.86 -3.15 -3.99
N LYS A 76 -13.31 -2.05 -4.50
CA LYS A 76 -13.03 -1.91 -5.92
C LYS A 76 -11.70 -2.57 -6.23
N ARG A 77 -11.75 -3.65 -7.02
CA ARG A 77 -10.57 -4.43 -7.42
C ARG A 77 -9.73 -3.69 -8.45
N ILE A 78 -8.42 -3.92 -8.41
CA ILE A 78 -7.48 -3.44 -9.41
C ILE A 78 -7.40 -4.50 -10.50
N LYS A 79 -7.87 -4.17 -11.70
CA LYS A 79 -7.78 -5.07 -12.85
C LYS A 79 -6.38 -4.96 -13.45
N ILE A 80 -5.67 -6.08 -13.50
CA ILE A 80 -4.43 -6.23 -14.26
C ILE A 80 -4.67 -7.24 -15.39
N GLU A 81 -3.82 -7.26 -16.40
CA GLU A 81 -3.96 -8.13 -17.57
C GLU A 81 -4.16 -9.63 -17.22
N ASN A 82 -4.77 -10.37 -18.15
CA ASN A 82 -5.16 -11.79 -18.03
C ASN A 82 -6.28 -12.05 -17.01
N ASN A 83 -7.25 -11.13 -16.89
CA ASN A 83 -8.40 -11.21 -15.98
C ASN A 83 -8.04 -11.40 -14.49
N ASN A 84 -6.82 -11.07 -14.10
CA ASN A 84 -6.43 -11.11 -12.69
C ASN A 84 -6.92 -9.83 -12.01
N GLU A 85 -7.69 -9.99 -10.94
CA GLU A 85 -8.23 -8.88 -10.16
C GLU A 85 -7.57 -8.87 -8.79
N LEU A 86 -6.78 -7.83 -8.51
CA LEU A 86 -6.11 -7.67 -7.24
C LEU A 86 -7.04 -6.99 -6.23
N ILE A 87 -6.97 -7.46 -4.99
CA ILE A 87 -7.60 -6.83 -3.84
C ILE A 87 -6.56 -5.90 -3.21
N PRO A 88 -6.79 -4.57 -3.16
CA PRO A 88 -5.92 -3.67 -2.43
C PRO A 88 -6.04 -3.95 -0.93
N LEU A 89 -4.96 -4.41 -0.31
CA LEU A 89 -4.91 -4.61 1.14
C LEU A 89 -4.59 -3.30 1.85
N TYR A 90 -3.65 -2.52 1.31
CA TYR A 90 -3.18 -1.30 1.96
C TYR A 90 -2.57 -0.33 0.95
N TRP A 91 -2.82 0.96 1.17
CA TRP A 91 -2.11 2.08 0.55
C TRP A 91 -1.28 2.78 1.61
N GLY A 92 -0.07 3.18 1.24
CA GLY A 92 0.71 4.06 2.08
C GLY A 92 1.61 4.95 1.28
N LYS A 93 2.20 5.92 1.97
CA LYS A 93 3.14 6.86 1.40
C LYS A 93 4.32 7.07 2.32
N ASP A 94 5.51 7.14 1.75
CA ASP A 94 6.73 7.40 2.50
C ASP A 94 7.87 7.86 1.57
N ALA A 95 8.82 8.62 2.10
CA ALA A 95 10.07 8.90 1.41
C ALA A 95 11.05 7.71 1.50
N ALA A 96 10.94 6.90 2.56
CA ALA A 96 11.74 5.72 2.82
C ALA A 96 10.89 4.43 2.69
N VAL A 97 10.31 4.24 1.50
CA VAL A 97 9.34 3.16 1.22
C VAL A 97 9.82 1.77 1.65
N GLY A 98 11.07 1.40 1.34
CA GLY A 98 11.57 0.05 1.63
C GLY A 98 11.51 -0.31 3.12
N TYR A 99 11.97 0.62 3.98
CA TYR A 99 11.88 0.42 5.43
C TYR A 99 10.44 0.45 5.92
N ARG A 100 9.60 1.30 5.34
CA ARG A 100 8.18 1.39 5.71
C ARG A 100 7.43 0.09 5.38
N LEU A 101 7.64 -0.48 4.19
CA LEU A 101 7.09 -1.78 3.79
C LEU A 101 7.56 -2.89 4.73
N TYR A 102 8.85 -2.95 5.07
CA TYR A 102 9.36 -3.91 6.05
C TYR A 102 8.58 -3.82 7.38
N ARG A 103 8.34 -2.61 7.89
CA ARG A 103 7.56 -2.40 9.13
C ARG A 103 6.12 -2.87 9.02
N HIS A 104 5.49 -2.70 7.87
CA HIS A 104 4.12 -3.13 7.60
C HIS A 104 3.99 -4.64 7.47
N ILE A 105 4.98 -5.30 6.86
CA ILE A 105 4.84 -6.68 6.37
C ILE A 105 5.59 -7.66 7.26
N LEU A 106 6.84 -7.41 7.60
CA LEU A 106 7.76 -8.43 8.14
C LEU A 106 8.16 -8.21 9.60
N ASN A 107 7.96 -7.01 10.13
CA ASN A 107 8.40 -6.69 11.49
C ASN A 107 7.69 -7.55 12.55
N LYS A 108 8.48 -8.26 13.36
CA LYS A 108 8.00 -9.14 14.44
C LYS A 108 7.46 -8.39 15.67
N LYS A 109 7.72 -7.08 15.76
CA LYS A 109 7.25 -6.21 16.84
C LYS A 109 6.42 -5.09 16.24
N PRO A 110 5.16 -5.34 15.90
CA PRO A 110 4.30 -4.33 15.30
C PRO A 110 4.17 -3.16 16.26
N LYS A 111 4.00 -1.97 15.70
CA LYS A 111 3.76 -0.72 16.42
C LYS A 111 2.51 -0.09 15.85
N ALA A 112 1.89 0.81 16.60
CA ALA A 112 0.82 1.64 16.05
C ALA A 112 1.27 2.29 14.74
N GLY A 113 0.38 2.33 13.74
CA GLY A 113 0.68 2.86 12.42
C GLY A 113 1.31 1.86 11.42
N CYS A 114 1.55 0.60 11.82
CA CYS A 114 1.83 -0.48 10.86
C CYS A 114 0.55 -1.28 10.57
N ILE A 115 0.52 -2.10 9.51
CA ILE A 115 -0.62 -2.99 9.21
C ILE A 115 -0.46 -4.38 9.80
N GLY A 116 0.78 -4.81 10.09
CA GLY A 116 1.07 -6.09 10.74
C GLY A 116 0.72 -7.32 9.90
N LEU A 117 0.99 -7.33 8.59
CA LEU A 117 0.55 -8.44 7.71
C LEU A 117 1.06 -9.81 8.14
N ARG A 118 2.27 -9.88 8.72
CA ARG A 118 2.84 -11.13 9.25
C ARG A 118 1.90 -11.89 10.19
N PHE A 119 1.01 -11.18 10.88
CA PHE A 119 0.14 -11.75 11.89
C PHE A 119 -1.20 -12.25 11.35
N TYR A 120 -1.43 -12.14 10.04
CA TYR A 120 -2.59 -12.71 9.35
C TYR A 120 -2.27 -14.12 8.88
N LYS A 121 -2.97 -15.11 9.44
CA LYS A 121 -2.83 -16.52 9.04
C LYS A 121 -3.29 -16.73 7.60
N SER A 122 -4.39 -16.09 7.22
CA SER A 122 -4.97 -16.15 5.87
C SER A 122 -4.04 -15.65 4.76
N LEU A 123 -2.95 -14.93 5.11
CA LEU A 123 -1.98 -14.39 4.17
C LEU A 123 -0.63 -15.13 4.14
N GLN A 124 -0.39 -16.12 5.01
CA GLN A 124 0.95 -16.70 5.19
C GLN A 124 1.51 -17.36 3.93
N ASP A 125 0.64 -18.01 3.16
CA ASP A 125 1.00 -18.74 1.93
C ASP A 125 0.52 -18.00 0.66
N LYS A 126 0.29 -16.68 0.75
CA LYS A 126 -0.18 -15.87 -0.38
C LYS A 126 0.94 -15.03 -0.97
N ASP A 127 0.95 -14.94 -2.29
CA ASP A 127 1.81 -14.01 -3.00
C ASP A 127 1.31 -12.57 -2.80
N LEU A 128 2.04 -11.81 -1.98
CA LEU A 128 1.81 -10.38 -1.83
C LEU A 128 2.46 -9.62 -2.99
N ILE A 129 1.65 -8.84 -3.69
CA ILE A 129 2.07 -8.05 -4.84
C ILE A 129 2.27 -6.62 -4.35
N LEU A 130 3.50 -6.13 -4.54
CA LEU A 130 3.96 -4.84 -4.04
C LEU A 130 4.41 -3.97 -5.21
N ALA A 131 4.04 -2.69 -5.16
CA ALA A 131 4.57 -1.68 -6.07
C ALA A 131 4.68 -0.34 -5.34
N SER A 132 5.64 0.49 -5.76
CA SER A 132 5.81 1.85 -5.27
C SER A 132 6.15 2.79 -6.40
N LEU A 133 5.51 3.95 -6.45
CA LEU A 133 5.67 4.96 -7.47
C LEU A 133 6.02 6.31 -6.83
N PRO A 134 7.23 6.84 -7.08
CA PRO A 134 7.54 8.23 -6.76
C PRO A 134 6.68 9.18 -7.58
N VAL A 135 6.07 10.16 -6.92
CA VAL A 135 5.19 11.14 -7.58
C VAL A 135 5.43 12.53 -6.99
N ASN A 136 5.08 13.56 -7.76
CA ASN A 136 5.24 14.96 -7.35
C ASN A 136 4.44 15.33 -6.09
N ASP A 137 3.25 14.76 -5.90
CA ASP A 137 2.43 14.93 -4.70
C ASP A 137 1.94 13.55 -4.23
N PHE A 138 2.77 12.89 -3.43
CA PHE A 138 2.48 11.56 -2.92
C PHE A 138 1.41 11.56 -1.82
N LYS A 139 1.07 12.73 -1.25
CA LYS A 139 -0.04 12.85 -0.30
C LYS A 139 -1.36 12.86 -1.04
N GLY A 140 -1.53 13.77 -2.00
CA GLY A 140 -2.74 13.84 -2.82
C GLY A 140 -2.96 12.57 -3.62
N PHE A 141 -1.89 11.95 -4.14
CA PHE A 141 -2.03 10.72 -4.90
C PHE A 141 -2.43 9.51 -4.03
N GLU A 142 -1.91 9.37 -2.80
CA GLU A 142 -2.38 8.32 -1.89
C GLU A 142 -3.87 8.48 -1.56
N GLU A 143 -4.30 9.70 -1.24
CA GLU A 143 -5.72 10.00 -0.95
C GLU A 143 -6.62 9.67 -2.14
N HIS A 144 -6.18 10.00 -3.36
CA HIS A 144 -6.87 9.58 -4.59
C HIS A 144 -6.98 8.06 -4.71
N MET A 145 -5.89 7.33 -4.50
CA MET A 145 -5.88 5.87 -4.59
C MET A 145 -6.77 5.23 -3.53
N GLU A 146 -6.75 5.73 -2.29
CA GLU A 146 -7.64 5.26 -1.22
C GLU A 146 -9.12 5.49 -1.55
N ASN A 147 -9.47 6.63 -2.15
CA ASN A 147 -10.85 6.93 -2.51
C ASN A 147 -11.32 6.10 -3.71
N LYS A 148 -10.47 5.94 -4.73
CA LYS A 148 -10.83 5.22 -5.95
C LYS A 148 -10.80 3.70 -5.76
N TYR A 149 -9.83 3.19 -5.00
CA TYR A 149 -9.61 1.77 -4.74
C TYR A 149 -9.45 1.54 -3.24
N PRO A 150 -10.56 1.60 -2.46
CA PRO A 150 -10.49 1.55 -1.01
C PRO A 150 -9.78 0.28 -0.52
N PRO A 151 -8.77 0.38 0.35
CA PRO A 151 -8.04 -0.78 0.82
C PRO A 151 -8.88 -1.54 1.83
N MET A 152 -8.64 -2.85 1.91
CA MET A 152 -9.33 -3.74 2.84
C MET A 152 -8.91 -3.51 4.28
N LEU A 153 -7.63 -3.22 4.53
CA LEU A 153 -7.05 -3.10 5.85
C LEU A 153 -6.67 -1.65 6.16
N TYR A 154 -6.67 -1.29 7.44
CA TYR A 154 -6.06 -0.05 7.92
C TYR A 154 -4.97 -0.34 8.96
N ASN A 155 -4.25 0.71 9.35
CA ASN A 155 -3.18 0.60 10.32
C ASN A 155 -3.66 0.14 11.70
N VAL A 156 -2.91 -0.78 12.31
CA VAL A 156 -3.06 -1.19 13.71
C VAL A 156 -3.10 0.05 14.61
N LYS A 157 -4.18 0.18 15.38
CA LYS A 157 -4.32 1.19 16.42
C LYS A 157 -3.52 0.76 17.63
N ARG A 158 -3.11 1.74 18.44
CA ARG A 158 -2.44 1.45 19.72
C ARG A 158 -3.26 0.50 20.61
N SER A 159 -4.59 0.62 20.59
CA SER A 159 -5.49 -0.23 21.36
C SER A 159 -5.59 -1.67 20.83
N SER A 160 -5.33 -1.93 19.54
CA SER A 160 -5.44 -3.25 18.93
C SER A 160 -4.11 -4.00 18.79
N ILE A 161 -3.00 -3.44 19.30
CA ILE A 161 -1.66 -4.01 19.13
C ILE A 161 -1.52 -5.44 19.70
N HIS A 162 -2.29 -5.77 20.73
CA HIS A 162 -2.30 -7.09 21.39
C HIS A 162 -2.84 -8.21 20.50
N PHE A 163 -3.57 -7.89 19.41
CA PHE A 163 -4.00 -8.87 18.41
C PHE A 163 -2.88 -9.26 17.43
N PHE A 164 -1.71 -8.63 17.54
CA PHE A 164 -0.57 -8.75 16.65
C PHE A 164 0.72 -9.14 17.40
N THR A 165 0.59 -9.84 18.53
CA THR A 165 1.71 -10.31 19.35
C THR A 165 1.58 -11.78 19.65
#